data_AF-A0A1Z5JYY3-F1
#
_entry.id   AF-A0A1Z5JYY3-F1
#
_cell.length_a   1.000
_cell.length_b   1.000
_cell.length_c   1.000
_cell.angle_alpha   90.00
_cell.angle_beta   90.00
_cell.angle_gamma   90.00
#
_symmetry.space_group_name_H-M   'P 1'
#
loop_
_entity.id
_entity.type
_entity.pdbx_description
1 polymer ?
#
loop_
_entity_poly.entity_id
_entity_poly.type
_entity_poly.pdbx_seq_one_letter_code
_entity_poly.pdbx_strand_id
1 'polypeptide(L)'
;MIPSLSVSRPFLHDYPELYKELQTEKETRQKQETEWKFLVPGQPAEAWARKYASVDALRETFGGNRNSVWGDLDASSARLLYKSLLPKALLELHRYYSHQQGSSAATDLAPLAYQARVAAKLYARERSYWPYRLAASLYDGFRQYRKYGKFQTQGMSYEQVWEKYAAALDVEASQDCEEDVIAAKIGQKILERACATNPVVDHLCINKSPKSRGNLSSEDLQRITEQLENDMQNLLFNPIHHDEHVMNFVQHSPNEARSALARYRHLRQLSKMKSGLGKLSSPFTTQ
;
A
#
# COMPACT_ATOMS: atom_id res chain seq x y z
N MET A 1 -33.80 -9.36 -24.80
CA MET A 1 -33.25 -8.86 -26.06
C MET A 1 -33.80 -7.46 -26.27
N ILE A 2 -32.99 -6.42 -26.08
CA ILE A 2 -33.40 -5.01 -26.26
C ILE A 2 -33.08 -4.66 -27.72
N PRO A 3 -34.02 -4.13 -28.51
CA PRO A 3 -33.79 -3.86 -29.92
C PRO A 3 -32.86 -2.65 -30.07
N SER A 4 -31.78 -2.83 -30.84
CA SER A 4 -30.88 -1.76 -31.28
C SER A 4 -31.59 -0.89 -32.30
N LEU A 5 -31.98 0.33 -31.89
CA LEU A 5 -32.49 1.34 -32.81
C LEU A 5 -31.32 1.91 -33.62
N SER A 6 -31.17 1.46 -34.88
CA SER A 6 -30.29 2.10 -35.84
C SER A 6 -30.96 3.36 -36.38
N VAL A 7 -30.58 4.53 -35.85
CA VAL A 7 -31.01 5.81 -36.40
C VAL A 7 -30.28 6.03 -37.72
N SER A 8 -31.04 6.01 -38.82
CA SER A 8 -30.55 6.33 -40.17
C SER A 8 -29.98 7.75 -40.22
N ARG A 9 -28.84 7.92 -40.91
CA ARG A 9 -28.02 9.15 -40.96
C ARG A 9 -28.58 10.39 -41.71
N PRO A 10 -29.70 10.43 -42.46
CA PRO A 10 -30.00 11.65 -43.22
C PRO A 10 -30.71 12.75 -42.40
N PHE A 11 -31.04 12.53 -41.12
CA PHE A 11 -31.86 13.49 -40.34
C PHE A 11 -31.09 14.59 -39.60
N LEU A 12 -29.75 14.54 -39.58
CA LEU A 12 -28.91 15.47 -38.79
C LEU A 12 -28.43 16.69 -39.59
N HIS A 13 -28.73 16.80 -40.88
CA HIS A 13 -28.27 17.92 -41.71
C HIS A 13 -29.20 19.16 -41.62
N ASP A 14 -30.44 19.00 -41.19
CA ASP A 14 -31.45 20.07 -41.13
C ASP A 14 -31.52 20.79 -39.77
N TYR A 15 -30.79 20.31 -38.75
CA TYR A 15 -30.85 20.85 -37.39
C TYR A 15 -29.45 21.03 -36.77
N PRO A 16 -28.70 22.07 -37.20
CA PRO A 16 -27.33 22.33 -36.73
C PRO A 16 -27.24 22.60 -35.23
N GLU A 17 -28.28 23.14 -34.61
CA GLU A 17 -28.32 23.39 -33.16
C GLU A 17 -28.42 22.09 -32.36
N LEU A 18 -29.19 21.11 -32.84
CA LEU A 18 -29.32 19.78 -32.22
C LEU A 18 -28.02 18.97 -32.34
N TYR A 19 -27.26 19.19 -33.41
CA TYR A 19 -25.91 18.62 -33.56
C TYR A 19 -24.90 19.25 -32.58
N LYS A 20 -24.96 20.57 -32.37
CA LYS A 20 -24.12 21.24 -31.36
C LYS A 20 -24.45 20.77 -29.94
N GLU A 21 -25.73 20.64 -29.60
CA GLU A 21 -26.16 20.10 -28.29
C GLU A 21 -25.69 18.65 -28.07
N LEU A 22 -25.78 17.80 -29.10
CA LEU A 22 -25.26 16.43 -29.02
C LEU A 22 -23.73 16.39 -28.88
N GLN A 23 -23.00 17.33 -29.48
CA GLN A 23 -21.54 17.44 -29.33
C GLN A 23 -21.17 17.95 -27.94
N THR A 24 -21.85 18.98 -27.43
CA THR A 24 -21.59 19.50 -26.07
C THR A 24 -21.99 18.48 -25.00
N GLU A 25 -23.06 17.70 -25.19
CA GLU A 25 -23.44 16.61 -24.29
C GLU A 25 -22.41 15.46 -24.32
N LYS A 26 -21.87 15.13 -25.50
CA LYS A 26 -20.78 14.15 -25.62
C LYS A 26 -19.49 14.66 -24.97
N GLU A 27 -19.11 15.90 -25.21
CA GLU A 27 -17.93 16.51 -24.60
C GLU A 27 -18.06 16.61 -23.09
N THR A 28 -19.24 16.99 -22.57
CA THR A 28 -19.51 17.03 -21.11
C THR A 28 -19.54 15.64 -20.50
N ARG A 29 -20.16 14.64 -21.15
CA ARG A 29 -20.08 13.23 -20.71
C ARG A 29 -18.65 12.70 -20.72
N GLN A 30 -17.87 13.01 -21.76
CA GLN A 30 -16.49 12.55 -21.87
C GLN A 30 -15.61 13.23 -20.84
N LYS A 31 -15.82 14.53 -20.58
CA LYS A 31 -15.16 15.29 -19.52
C LYS A 31 -15.54 14.75 -18.13
N GLN A 32 -16.82 14.48 -17.89
CA GLN A 32 -17.30 13.82 -16.67
C GLN A 32 -16.71 12.42 -16.54
N GLU A 33 -16.71 11.58 -17.57
CA GLU A 33 -16.13 10.23 -17.52
C GLU A 33 -14.62 10.26 -17.25
N THR A 34 -13.89 11.23 -17.81
CA THR A 34 -12.49 11.44 -17.42
C THR A 34 -12.39 11.83 -15.95
N GLU A 35 -13.21 12.79 -15.49
CA GLU A 35 -13.28 13.23 -14.09
C GLU A 35 -13.63 12.10 -13.11
N TRP A 36 -14.56 11.22 -13.47
CA TRP A 36 -14.97 10.03 -12.71
C TRP A 36 -13.90 8.93 -12.69
N LYS A 37 -13.11 8.77 -13.77
CA LYS A 37 -11.94 7.86 -13.76
C LYS A 37 -10.83 8.38 -12.84
N PHE A 38 -10.69 9.69 -12.69
CA PHE A 38 -9.74 10.30 -11.73
C PHE A 38 -10.18 10.18 -10.26
N LEU A 39 -11.47 9.92 -10.02
CA LEU A 39 -12.06 9.73 -8.70
C LEU A 39 -11.97 8.29 -8.18
N VAL A 40 -11.28 7.36 -8.85
CA VAL A 40 -11.01 6.03 -8.26
C VAL A 40 -9.56 5.98 -7.76
N PRO A 41 -9.31 6.16 -6.45
CA PRO A 41 -7.95 6.18 -5.89
C PRO A 41 -7.16 4.88 -6.16
N GLY A 42 -7.84 3.79 -6.52
CA GLY A 42 -7.24 2.50 -6.82
C GLY A 42 -6.34 2.48 -8.05
N GLN A 43 -6.69 3.13 -9.16
CA GLN A 43 -5.96 2.91 -10.42
C GLN A 43 -4.50 3.44 -10.41
N PRO A 44 -4.24 4.69 -10.02
CA PRO A 44 -2.87 5.19 -9.94
C PRO A 44 -2.08 4.47 -8.85
N ALA A 45 -2.70 4.22 -7.70
CA ALA A 45 -2.08 3.53 -6.57
C ALA A 45 -1.68 2.09 -6.92
N GLU A 46 -2.52 1.36 -7.65
CA GLU A 46 -2.23 0.02 -8.14
C GLU A 46 -1.11 0.03 -9.18
N ALA A 47 -1.11 0.99 -10.11
CA ALA A 47 -0.04 1.12 -11.10
C ALA A 47 1.32 1.35 -10.42
N TRP A 48 1.35 2.22 -9.42
CA TRP A 48 2.53 2.41 -8.57
C TRP A 48 2.90 1.14 -7.81
N ALA A 49 1.92 0.48 -7.20
CA ALA A 49 2.15 -0.75 -6.44
C ALA A 49 2.67 -1.89 -7.31
N ARG A 50 2.25 -2.01 -8.58
CA ARG A 50 2.80 -3.04 -9.50
C ARG A 50 4.31 -2.88 -9.68
N LYS A 51 4.82 -1.65 -9.69
CA LYS A 51 6.26 -1.37 -9.81
C LYS A 51 7.05 -1.59 -8.51
N TYR A 52 6.42 -1.34 -7.34
CA TYR A 52 7.15 -1.18 -6.08
C TYR A 52 6.69 -2.08 -4.92
N ALA A 53 5.57 -2.81 -5.07
CA ALA A 53 4.98 -3.63 -4.01
C ALA A 53 5.43 -5.09 -4.00
N SER A 54 6.31 -5.49 -4.94
CA SER A 54 6.90 -6.83 -4.98
C SER A 54 8.42 -6.75 -5.09
N VAL A 55 9.11 -7.76 -4.55
CA VAL A 55 10.58 -7.84 -4.64
C VAL A 55 11.01 -8.03 -6.10
N ASP A 56 10.25 -8.79 -6.88
CA ASP A 56 10.55 -9.02 -8.29
C ASP A 56 10.45 -7.74 -9.12
N ALA A 57 9.41 -6.93 -8.91
CA ALA A 57 9.29 -5.64 -9.58
C ALA A 57 10.42 -4.66 -9.17
N LEU A 58 10.87 -4.71 -7.91
CA LEU A 58 12.04 -3.95 -7.46
C LEU A 58 13.33 -4.43 -8.13
N ARG A 59 13.50 -5.75 -8.36
CA ARG A 59 14.63 -6.30 -9.11
C ARG A 59 14.59 -5.89 -10.58
N GLU A 60 13.42 -5.90 -11.20
CA GLU A 60 13.23 -5.45 -12.58
C GLU A 60 13.54 -3.95 -12.73
N THR A 61 13.10 -3.14 -11.77
CA THR A 61 13.26 -1.68 -11.82
C THR A 61 14.67 -1.22 -11.47
N PHE A 62 15.27 -1.78 -10.41
CA PHE A 62 16.52 -1.28 -9.82
C PHE A 62 17.69 -2.28 -9.90
N GLY A 63 17.47 -3.43 -10.52
CA GLY A 63 18.45 -4.52 -10.63
C GLY A 63 18.48 -5.44 -9.41
N GLY A 64 19.05 -6.63 -9.60
CA GLY A 64 19.26 -7.62 -8.53
C GLY A 64 20.61 -7.48 -7.82
N ASN A 65 20.86 -8.40 -6.89
CA ASN A 65 22.14 -8.51 -6.19
C ASN A 65 23.27 -8.90 -7.17
N ARG A 66 24.24 -8.00 -7.37
CA ARG A 66 25.39 -8.22 -8.26
C ARG A 66 26.34 -9.33 -7.79
N ASN A 67 26.38 -9.61 -6.49
CA ASN A 67 27.30 -10.56 -5.86
C ASN A 67 26.62 -11.87 -5.42
N SER A 68 25.44 -12.18 -5.97
CA SER A 68 24.64 -13.41 -5.75
C SER A 68 24.40 -13.78 -4.28
N VAL A 69 25.37 -14.46 -3.65
CA VAL A 69 25.26 -14.96 -2.27
C VAL A 69 25.74 -13.93 -1.26
N TRP A 70 26.76 -13.14 -1.60
CA TRP A 70 27.44 -12.30 -0.62
C TRP A 70 26.73 -10.98 -0.34
N GLY A 71 25.94 -10.47 -1.28
CA GLY A 71 25.37 -9.12 -1.21
C GLY A 71 26.33 -8.05 -1.74
N ASP A 72 25.77 -6.92 -2.16
CA ASP A 72 26.51 -5.78 -2.72
C ASP A 72 26.50 -4.55 -1.81
N LEU A 73 25.69 -4.55 -0.73
CA LEU A 73 25.51 -3.42 0.18
C LEU A 73 26.00 -3.72 1.59
N ASP A 74 26.69 -2.73 2.17
CA ASP A 74 26.92 -2.65 3.60
C ASP A 74 25.65 -2.19 4.34
N ALA A 75 25.69 -2.24 5.68
CA ALA A 75 24.54 -1.94 6.52
C ALA A 75 24.03 -0.49 6.36
N SER A 76 24.92 0.48 6.10
CA SER A 76 24.52 1.89 5.91
C SER A 76 23.82 2.07 4.56
N SER A 77 24.44 1.60 3.48
CA SER A 77 23.86 1.68 2.13
C SER A 77 22.54 0.91 2.02
N ALA A 78 22.45 -0.29 2.60
CA ALA A 78 21.20 -1.04 2.64
C ALA A 78 20.11 -0.30 3.44
N ARG A 79 20.48 0.43 4.50
CA ARG A 79 19.53 1.24 5.26
C ARG A 79 19.05 2.45 4.47
N LEU A 80 19.93 3.12 3.74
CA LEU A 80 19.58 4.24 2.87
C LEU A 80 18.66 3.78 1.73
N LEU A 81 19.01 2.66 1.06
CA LEU A 81 18.15 2.04 0.05
C LEU A 81 16.76 1.70 0.60
N TYR A 82 16.70 1.08 1.78
CA TYR A 82 15.41 0.79 2.41
C TYR A 82 14.58 2.07 2.65
N LYS A 83 15.21 3.18 3.04
CA LYS A 83 14.55 4.45 3.30
C LYS A 83 14.04 5.14 2.03
N SER A 84 14.78 5.04 0.92
CA SER A 84 14.34 5.62 -0.35
C SER A 84 13.12 4.87 -0.89
N LEU A 85 13.09 3.54 -0.75
CA LEU A 85 12.01 2.65 -1.23
C LEU A 85 10.71 2.69 -0.39
N LEU A 86 10.60 3.51 0.66
CA LEU A 86 9.38 3.57 1.45
C LEU A 86 8.21 4.17 0.63
N PRO A 87 6.96 3.72 0.85
CA PRO A 87 5.81 4.07 0.03
C PRO A 87 5.25 5.48 0.30
N LYS A 88 6.12 6.49 0.31
CA LYS A 88 5.75 7.89 0.56
C LYS A 88 4.76 8.41 -0.48
N ALA A 89 4.87 7.95 -1.73
CA ALA A 89 3.94 8.30 -2.80
C ALA A 89 2.49 7.96 -2.44
N LEU A 90 2.24 6.80 -1.82
CA LEU A 90 0.89 6.41 -1.39
C LEU A 90 0.37 7.28 -0.23
N LEU A 91 1.26 7.77 0.64
CA LEU A 91 0.90 8.71 1.70
C LEU A 91 0.55 10.09 1.14
N GLU A 92 1.31 10.61 0.18
CA GLU A 92 0.98 11.88 -0.49
C GLU A 92 -0.30 11.77 -1.31
N LEU A 93 -0.51 10.64 -2.00
CA LEU A 93 -1.75 10.34 -2.70
C LEU A 93 -2.96 10.32 -1.75
N HIS A 94 -2.80 9.72 -0.57
CA HIS A 94 -3.84 9.76 0.46
C HIS A 94 -4.13 11.19 0.91
N ARG A 95 -3.11 12.02 1.15
CA ARG A 95 -3.30 13.44 1.52
C ARG A 95 -4.06 14.19 0.43
N TYR A 96 -3.70 13.99 -0.83
CA TYR A 96 -4.38 14.58 -1.97
C TYR A 96 -5.88 14.21 -2.01
N TYR A 97 -6.21 12.92 -1.92
CA TYR A 97 -7.61 12.45 -1.97
C TYR A 97 -8.41 12.71 -0.70
N SER A 98 -7.76 12.77 0.48
CA SER A 98 -8.44 13.02 1.75
C SER A 98 -9.20 14.35 1.76
N HIS A 99 -8.72 15.32 0.98
CA HIS A 99 -9.40 16.60 0.78
C HIS A 99 -10.65 16.51 -0.12
N GLN A 100 -10.78 15.47 -0.95
CA GLN A 100 -11.84 15.35 -1.96
C GLN A 100 -12.89 14.26 -1.65
N GLN A 101 -12.50 13.10 -1.10
CA GLN A 101 -13.36 11.91 -0.98
C GLN A 101 -13.62 11.40 0.45
N GLY A 102 -13.07 12.07 1.46
CA GLY A 102 -13.23 11.64 2.84
C GLY A 102 -12.45 10.36 3.19
N SER A 103 -12.87 9.70 4.27
CA SER A 103 -12.08 8.71 5.02
C SER A 103 -11.75 7.39 4.29
N SER A 104 -12.44 7.03 3.19
CA SER A 104 -12.31 5.72 2.53
C SER A 104 -11.00 5.50 1.76
N ALA A 105 -10.29 6.55 1.35
CA ALA A 105 -9.02 6.39 0.62
C ALA A 105 -7.94 5.68 1.45
N ALA A 106 -7.95 5.84 2.78
CA ALA A 106 -6.94 5.26 3.66
C ALA A 106 -7.01 3.73 3.71
N THR A 107 -8.22 3.16 3.66
CA THR A 107 -8.42 1.70 3.74
C THR A 107 -7.92 0.99 2.50
N ASP A 108 -8.03 1.62 1.33
CA ASP A 108 -7.61 1.02 0.05
C ASP A 108 -6.09 1.13 -0.15
N LEU A 109 -5.47 2.21 0.32
CA LEU A 109 -4.03 2.45 0.19
C LEU A 109 -3.19 1.69 1.22
N ALA A 110 -3.74 1.39 2.39
CA ALA A 110 -3.01 0.74 3.48
C ALA A 110 -2.44 -0.65 3.13
N PRO A 111 -3.18 -1.57 2.47
CA PRO A 111 -2.64 -2.85 2.00
C PRO A 111 -1.46 -2.67 1.03
N LEU A 112 -1.58 -1.74 0.08
CA LEU A 112 -0.54 -1.47 -0.92
C LEU A 112 0.73 -0.92 -0.25
N ALA A 113 0.58 0.01 0.69
CA ALA A 113 1.70 0.55 1.46
C ALA A 113 2.37 -0.50 2.35
N TYR A 114 1.59 -1.41 2.95
CA TYR A 114 2.14 -2.54 3.68
C TYR A 114 3.00 -3.44 2.77
N GLN A 115 2.46 -3.84 1.61
CA GLN A 115 3.16 -4.70 0.65
C GLN A 115 4.45 -4.04 0.16
N ALA A 116 4.38 -2.77 -0.26
CA ALA A 116 5.55 -1.99 -0.67
C ALA A 116 6.62 -1.88 0.40
N ARG A 117 6.24 -1.66 1.67
CA ARG A 117 7.22 -1.68 2.76
C ARG A 117 7.86 -3.04 2.95
N VAL A 118 7.09 -4.12 2.88
CA VAL A 118 7.62 -5.48 3.02
C VAL A 118 8.58 -5.79 1.87
N ALA A 119 8.20 -5.47 0.64
CA ALA A 119 9.03 -5.61 -0.55
C ALA A 119 10.34 -4.81 -0.41
N ALA A 120 10.26 -3.52 -0.05
CA ALA A 120 11.42 -2.66 0.19
C ALA A 120 12.38 -3.26 1.23
N LYS A 121 11.82 -3.78 2.35
CA LYS A 121 12.63 -4.42 3.40
C LYS A 121 13.33 -5.69 2.90
N LEU A 122 12.63 -6.54 2.17
CA LEU A 122 13.17 -7.79 1.64
C LEU A 122 14.22 -7.54 0.56
N TYR A 123 13.94 -6.61 -0.35
CA TYR A 123 14.87 -6.19 -1.40
C TYR A 123 16.17 -5.59 -0.82
N ALA A 124 16.06 -4.70 0.18
CA ALA A 124 17.24 -4.16 0.86
C ALA A 124 18.06 -5.25 1.58
N ARG A 125 17.41 -6.28 2.14
CA ARG A 125 18.08 -7.44 2.75
C ARG A 125 18.77 -8.33 1.74
N GLU A 126 18.14 -8.55 0.59
CA GLU A 126 18.71 -9.31 -0.52
C GLU A 126 19.99 -8.66 -1.08
N ARG A 127 20.08 -7.35 -1.00
CA ARG A 127 21.27 -6.60 -1.41
C ARG A 127 22.29 -6.45 -0.28
N SER A 128 21.87 -6.52 0.98
CA SER A 128 22.79 -6.48 2.13
C SER A 128 23.69 -7.72 2.25
N TYR A 129 24.87 -7.55 2.86
CA TYR A 129 25.77 -8.67 3.09
C TYR A 129 25.13 -9.83 3.85
N TRP A 130 25.41 -11.06 3.41
CA TRP A 130 24.79 -12.29 3.95
C TRP A 130 24.80 -12.40 5.49
N PRO A 131 25.88 -12.07 6.22
CA PRO A 131 25.87 -12.13 7.67
C PRO A 131 24.81 -11.19 8.29
N TYR A 132 24.66 -9.98 7.74
CA TYR A 132 23.66 -9.02 8.19
C TYR A 132 22.23 -9.50 7.86
N ARG A 133 22.04 -10.16 6.72
CA ARG A 133 20.75 -10.76 6.33
C ARG A 133 20.30 -11.83 7.32
N LEU A 134 21.21 -12.73 7.70
CA LEU A 134 20.91 -13.80 8.65
C LEU A 134 20.60 -13.22 10.04
N ALA A 135 21.46 -12.32 10.54
CA ALA A 135 21.27 -11.68 11.83
C ALA A 135 19.94 -10.92 11.93
N ALA A 136 19.59 -10.14 10.89
CA ALA A 136 18.32 -9.42 10.85
C ALA A 136 17.10 -10.37 10.81
N SER A 137 17.20 -11.48 10.09
CA SER A 137 16.12 -12.47 9.98
C SER A 137 15.90 -13.22 11.29
N LEU A 138 16.98 -13.60 11.97
CA LEU A 138 16.93 -14.23 13.29
C LEU A 138 16.39 -13.27 14.36
N TYR A 139 16.82 -12.01 14.34
CA TYR A 139 16.34 -11.00 15.28
C TYR A 139 14.83 -10.75 15.13
N ASP A 140 14.33 -10.63 13.89
CA ASP A 140 12.90 -10.51 13.62
C ASP A 140 12.12 -11.74 14.10
N GLY A 141 12.62 -12.94 13.78
CA GLY A 141 12.00 -14.19 14.22
C GLY A 141 11.94 -14.33 15.73
N PHE A 142 13.02 -14.01 16.44
CA PHE A 142 13.08 -14.03 17.90
C PHE A 142 12.12 -13.01 18.53
N ARG A 143 12.12 -11.78 18.01
CA ARG A 143 11.21 -10.72 18.48
C ARG A 143 9.75 -11.13 18.31
N GLN A 144 9.43 -11.77 17.20
CA GLN A 144 8.07 -12.20 16.90
C GLN A 144 7.65 -13.41 17.73
N TYR A 145 8.56 -14.38 17.91
CA TYR A 145 8.36 -15.51 18.78
C TYR A 145 8.05 -15.06 20.22
N ARG A 146 8.84 -14.11 20.76
CA ARG A 146 8.61 -13.58 22.11
C ARG A 146 7.24 -12.92 22.30
N LYS A 147 6.69 -12.29 21.25
CA LYS A 147 5.43 -11.53 21.36
C LYS A 147 4.19 -12.35 20.98
N TYR A 148 4.29 -13.20 19.97
CA TYR A 148 3.15 -13.90 19.36
C TYR A 148 3.27 -15.44 19.46
N GLY A 149 4.35 -15.97 20.03
CA GLY A 149 4.59 -17.41 20.15
C GLY A 149 4.91 -18.12 18.83
N LYS A 150 5.00 -17.38 17.70
CA LYS A 150 5.29 -17.92 16.37
C LYS A 150 6.58 -17.31 15.84
N PHE A 151 7.51 -18.15 15.40
CA PHE A 151 8.73 -17.71 14.76
C PHE A 151 8.43 -17.36 13.30
N GLN A 152 8.55 -16.09 12.94
CA GLN A 152 8.40 -15.62 11.55
C GLN A 152 9.51 -14.63 11.23
N THR A 153 10.26 -14.88 10.15
CA THR A 153 11.44 -14.09 9.77
C THR A 153 11.11 -12.86 8.93
N GLN A 154 9.90 -12.84 8.34
CA GLN A 154 9.43 -11.76 7.46
C GLN A 154 8.72 -10.63 8.21
N GLY A 155 8.48 -10.77 9.51
CA GLY A 155 7.77 -9.80 10.36
C GLY A 155 6.26 -10.09 10.46
N MET A 156 5.50 -9.10 10.93
CA MET A 156 4.06 -9.25 11.16
C MET A 156 3.27 -9.35 9.84
N SER A 157 2.27 -10.23 9.81
CA SER A 157 1.29 -10.27 8.71
C SER A 157 0.45 -8.99 8.67
N TYR A 158 -0.22 -8.72 7.55
CA TYR A 158 -1.11 -7.58 7.44
C TYR A 158 -2.22 -7.64 8.51
N GLU A 159 -2.81 -8.83 8.78
CA GLU A 159 -3.84 -8.96 9.83
C GLU A 159 -3.27 -8.63 11.21
N GLN A 160 -2.07 -9.11 11.53
CA GLN A 160 -1.42 -8.81 12.81
C GLN A 160 -1.10 -7.30 12.96
N VAL A 161 -0.75 -6.64 11.86
CA VAL A 161 -0.56 -5.18 11.82
C VAL A 161 -1.88 -4.47 12.03
N TRP A 162 -2.94 -4.89 11.34
CA TRP A 162 -4.29 -4.37 11.49
C TRP A 162 -4.78 -4.50 12.93
N GLU A 163 -4.75 -5.71 13.50
CA GLU A 163 -5.15 -5.99 14.88
C GLU A 163 -4.37 -5.15 15.89
N LYS A 164 -3.06 -4.96 15.68
CA LYS A 164 -2.23 -4.11 16.54
C LYS A 164 -2.73 -2.67 16.57
N TYR A 165 -3.12 -2.11 15.43
CA TYR A 165 -3.60 -0.72 15.36
C TYR A 165 -5.08 -0.59 15.72
N ALA A 166 -5.90 -1.60 15.43
CA ALA A 166 -7.28 -1.70 15.90
C ALA A 166 -7.33 -1.70 17.44
N ALA A 167 -6.52 -2.54 18.08
CA ALA A 167 -6.44 -2.60 19.54
C ALA A 167 -5.91 -1.29 20.17
N ALA A 168 -5.05 -0.55 19.47
CA ALA A 168 -4.59 0.75 19.94
C ALA A 168 -5.70 1.81 19.88
N LEU A 169 -6.55 1.75 18.85
CA LEU A 169 -7.65 2.70 18.66
C LEU A 169 -8.89 2.34 19.48
N ASP A 170 -9.15 1.05 19.77
CA ASP A 170 -10.23 0.63 20.68
C ASP A 170 -10.02 1.15 22.11
N VAL A 171 -8.77 1.42 22.50
CA VAL A 171 -8.44 2.07 23.78
C VAL A 171 -8.73 3.57 23.73
N GLU A 172 -8.71 4.18 22.54
CA GLU A 172 -8.89 5.63 22.33
C GLU A 172 -10.31 6.01 21.90
N ALA A 173 -11.11 5.07 21.39
CA ALA A 173 -12.42 5.33 20.83
C ALA A 173 -13.52 5.36 21.91
N SER A 174 -14.29 6.45 21.93
CA SER A 174 -15.62 6.48 22.56
C SER A 174 -16.57 5.52 21.81
N GLN A 175 -17.54 4.92 22.52
CA GLN A 175 -18.44 3.87 22.01
C GLN A 175 -19.27 4.26 20.77
N ASP A 176 -19.30 5.53 20.37
CA ASP A 176 -20.17 6.08 19.33
C ASP A 176 -19.50 6.30 17.96
N CYS A 177 -18.27 5.84 17.74
CA CYS A 177 -17.64 5.97 16.43
C CYS A 177 -18.17 4.93 15.42
N GLU A 178 -18.53 5.38 14.21
CA GLU A 178 -18.88 4.47 13.12
C GLU A 178 -17.70 3.59 12.71
N GLU A 179 -18.00 2.34 12.35
CA GLU A 179 -17.00 1.31 12.04
C GLU A 179 -16.11 1.69 10.85
N ASP A 180 -16.67 2.35 9.84
CA ASP A 180 -15.93 2.79 8.65
C ASP A 180 -14.93 3.91 8.99
N VAL A 181 -15.26 4.77 9.96
CA VAL A 181 -14.35 5.80 10.47
C VAL A 181 -13.19 5.16 11.25
N ILE A 182 -13.46 4.10 12.00
CA ILE A 182 -12.41 3.35 12.70
C ILE A 182 -11.49 2.66 11.68
N ALA A 183 -12.06 2.00 10.66
CA ALA A 183 -11.29 1.35 9.61
C ALA A 183 -10.39 2.34 8.86
N ALA A 184 -10.91 3.53 8.53
CA ALA A 184 -10.15 4.61 7.93
C ALA A 184 -8.97 5.08 8.81
N LYS A 185 -9.21 5.28 10.12
CA LYS A 185 -8.16 5.65 11.07
C LYS A 185 -7.08 4.56 11.18
N ILE A 186 -7.47 3.29 11.20
CA ILE A 186 -6.52 2.17 11.17
C ILE A 186 -5.69 2.21 9.89
N GLY A 187 -6.34 2.34 8.73
CA GLY A 187 -5.69 2.44 7.43
C GLY A 187 -4.69 3.60 7.38
N GLN A 188 -5.08 4.77 7.87
CA GLN A 188 -4.22 5.95 7.94
C GLN A 188 -3.00 5.69 8.83
N LYS A 189 -3.19 5.09 10.02
CA LYS A 189 -2.08 4.72 10.91
C LYS A 189 -1.13 3.71 10.27
N ILE A 190 -1.65 2.73 9.53
CA ILE A 190 -0.82 1.77 8.79
C ILE A 190 -0.01 2.50 7.72
N LEU A 191 -0.63 3.38 6.94
CA LEU A 191 0.00 4.15 5.87
C LEU A 191 1.12 5.06 6.39
N GLU A 192 0.86 5.83 7.45
CA GLU A 192 1.85 6.67 8.13
C GLU A 192 3.03 5.85 8.63
N ARG A 193 2.74 4.72 9.30
CA ARG A 193 3.78 3.86 9.86
C ARG A 193 4.51 3.05 8.81
N ALA A 194 3.90 2.82 7.65
CA ALA A 194 4.54 2.21 6.50
C ALA A 194 5.63 3.10 5.90
N CYS A 195 5.49 4.42 6.06
CA CYS A 195 6.47 5.42 5.62
C CYS A 195 7.51 5.79 6.68
N ALA A 196 7.34 5.32 7.93
CA ALA A 196 8.22 5.67 9.04
C ALA A 196 9.35 4.65 9.29
N THR A 197 10.52 5.12 9.69
CA THR A 197 11.64 4.30 10.16
C THR A 197 11.85 4.42 11.66
N ASN A 198 12.66 3.51 12.22
CA ASN A 198 13.09 3.62 13.61
C ASN A 198 14.31 4.55 13.67
N PRO A 199 14.24 5.71 14.34
CA PRO A 199 15.34 6.68 14.39
C PRO A 199 16.59 6.11 15.08
N VAL A 200 16.42 5.21 16.06
CA VAL A 200 17.55 4.57 16.74
C VAL A 200 18.33 3.68 15.76
N VAL A 201 17.62 2.90 14.93
CA VAL A 201 18.26 2.08 13.90
C VAL A 201 18.87 2.95 12.81
N ASP A 202 18.22 4.05 12.44
CA ASP A 202 18.78 5.02 11.49
C ASP A 202 20.10 5.57 12.00
N HIS A 203 20.16 6.02 13.26
CA HIS A 203 21.41 6.48 13.87
C HIS A 203 22.47 5.38 13.93
N LEU A 204 22.11 4.15 14.31
CA LEU A 204 23.07 3.04 14.40
C LEU A 204 23.70 2.66 13.06
N CYS A 205 22.93 2.73 11.97
CA CYS A 205 23.38 2.35 10.63
C CYS A 205 24.04 3.51 9.87
N ILE A 206 23.55 4.75 10.05
CA ILE A 206 23.96 5.91 9.24
C ILE A 206 25.05 6.74 9.94
N ASN A 207 25.02 6.89 11.27
CA ASN A 207 26.00 7.74 11.98
C ASN A 207 27.36 7.06 12.22
N LYS A 208 27.47 5.75 11.96
CA LYS A 208 28.78 5.09 11.94
C LYS A 208 29.46 5.41 10.62
N SER A 209 30.18 6.53 10.55
CA SER A 209 31.23 6.67 9.53
C SER A 209 32.33 5.65 9.89
N PRO A 210 32.60 4.68 9.00
CA PRO A 210 33.99 4.57 8.52
C PRO A 210 34.11 3.90 7.15
N LYS A 211 34.89 4.49 6.23
CA LYS A 211 35.66 3.80 5.16
C LYS A 211 34.97 2.53 4.60
N SER A 212 33.77 2.65 4.02
CA SER A 212 33.01 1.48 3.56
C SER A 212 33.48 1.04 2.17
N ARG A 213 33.92 -0.21 2.06
CA ARG A 213 34.21 -0.94 0.81
C ARG A 213 32.92 -1.40 0.08
N GLY A 214 31.82 -0.68 0.27
CA GLY A 214 30.53 -0.95 -0.37
C GLY A 214 30.47 -0.24 -1.71
N ASN A 215 30.34 -1.01 -2.79
CA ASN A 215 30.41 -0.54 -4.19
C ASN A 215 29.09 0.06 -4.72
N LEU A 216 28.09 0.32 -3.87
CA LEU A 216 26.97 1.13 -4.33
C LEU A 216 27.43 2.57 -4.36
N SER A 217 27.80 3.03 -5.56
CA SER A 217 28.13 4.43 -5.79
C SER A 217 26.99 5.26 -5.21
N SER A 218 27.29 6.31 -4.47
CA SER A 218 26.29 7.29 -4.01
C SER A 218 25.35 7.71 -5.16
N GLU A 219 25.86 7.65 -6.39
CA GLU A 219 25.14 7.88 -7.64
C GLU A 219 24.01 6.87 -7.90
N ASP A 220 24.17 5.57 -7.59
CA ASP A 220 23.11 4.56 -7.79
C ASP A 220 21.94 4.79 -6.81
N LEU A 221 22.23 5.15 -5.54
CA LEU A 221 21.18 5.53 -4.58
C LEU A 221 20.47 6.82 -4.99
N GLN A 222 21.23 7.79 -5.52
CA GLN A 222 20.69 9.04 -6.01
C GLN A 222 19.75 8.78 -7.20
N ARG A 223 20.16 7.97 -8.18
CA ARG A 223 19.32 7.58 -9.32
C ARG A 223 18.03 6.89 -8.89
N ILE A 224 18.11 5.95 -7.94
CA ILE A 224 16.91 5.27 -7.40
C ILE A 224 15.97 6.30 -6.76
N THR A 225 16.52 7.24 -5.99
CA THR A 225 15.74 8.27 -5.30
C THR A 225 15.08 9.22 -6.30
N GLU A 226 15.84 9.72 -7.29
CA GLU A 226 15.34 10.57 -8.37
C GLU A 226 14.23 9.88 -9.18
N GLN A 227 14.41 8.59 -9.50
CA GLN A 227 13.39 7.81 -10.21
C GLN A 227 12.10 7.66 -9.39
N LEU A 228 12.20 7.38 -8.08
CA LEU A 228 11.04 7.28 -7.20
C LEU A 228 10.32 8.63 -7.03
N GLU A 229 11.08 9.72 -6.94
CA GLU A 229 10.53 11.08 -6.88
C GLU A 229 9.82 11.45 -8.19
N ASN A 230 10.41 11.14 -9.34
CA ASN A 230 9.79 11.34 -10.65
C ASN A 230 8.52 10.51 -10.79
N ASP A 231 8.55 9.23 -10.41
CA ASP A 231 7.35 8.37 -10.45
C ASP A 231 6.27 8.84 -9.48
N MET A 232 6.64 9.38 -8.32
CA MET A 232 5.71 10.01 -7.40
C MET A 232 5.09 11.29 -7.99
N GLN A 233 5.89 12.15 -8.61
CA GLN A 233 5.36 13.35 -9.28
C GLN A 233 4.44 12.98 -10.44
N ASN A 234 4.81 11.97 -11.24
CA ASN A 234 3.95 11.48 -12.32
C ASN A 234 2.63 10.91 -11.78
N LEU A 235 2.66 10.19 -10.66
CA LEU A 235 1.46 9.69 -9.97
C LEU A 235 0.52 10.83 -9.56
N LEU A 236 1.07 11.94 -9.06
CA LEU A 236 0.29 13.05 -8.52
C LEU A 236 -0.18 14.05 -9.59
N PHE A 237 0.59 14.25 -10.66
CA PHE A 237 0.37 15.34 -11.63
C PHE A 237 0.04 14.87 -13.05
N ASN A 238 0.39 13.64 -13.45
CA ASN A 238 0.17 13.11 -14.80
C ASN A 238 -0.59 11.76 -14.82
N PRO A 239 -1.82 11.68 -14.29
CA PRO A 239 -2.59 10.43 -14.29
C PRO A 239 -3.01 9.96 -15.71
N ILE A 240 -2.82 10.78 -16.74
CA ILE A 240 -3.39 10.60 -18.09
C ILE A 240 -2.59 9.59 -18.96
N HIS A 241 -1.34 9.26 -18.59
CA HIS A 241 -0.44 8.46 -19.45
C HIS A 241 -0.15 7.03 -18.97
N HIS A 242 -0.89 6.49 -18.01
CA HIS A 242 -0.77 5.06 -17.69
C HIS A 242 -1.47 4.19 -18.76
N ASP A 243 -0.75 3.96 -19.85
CA ASP A 243 -0.90 2.96 -20.92
C ASP A 243 -2.33 2.56 -21.35
N GLU A 244 -2.72 3.00 -22.55
CA GLU A 244 -3.76 2.34 -23.36
C GLU A 244 -3.47 0.84 -23.62
N HIS A 245 -2.23 0.39 -23.41
CA HIS A 245 -1.82 -1.01 -23.55
C HIS A 245 -2.14 -1.91 -22.34
N VAL A 246 -2.59 -1.36 -21.20
CA VAL A 246 -2.96 -2.14 -19.98
C VAL A 246 -4.46 -2.46 -19.92
N MET A 247 -5.26 -2.02 -20.90
CA MET A 247 -6.71 -2.21 -20.93
C MET A 247 -7.20 -3.65 -21.15
N ASN A 248 -6.31 -4.66 -21.20
CA ASN A 248 -6.73 -6.05 -21.44
C ASN A 248 -6.37 -7.06 -20.34
N PHE A 249 -5.85 -6.67 -19.17
CA PHE A 249 -5.49 -7.69 -18.19
C PHE A 249 -5.57 -7.28 -16.72
N VAL A 250 -6.70 -6.74 -16.25
CA VAL A 250 -7.04 -6.79 -14.81
C VAL A 250 -8.55 -6.95 -14.62
N GLN A 251 -9.04 -8.18 -14.74
CA GLN A 251 -10.12 -8.62 -13.85
C GLN A 251 -9.46 -9.02 -12.53
N HIS A 252 -9.21 -8.06 -11.64
CA HIS A 252 -9.06 -8.36 -10.22
C HIS A 252 -10.28 -7.82 -9.50
N SER A 253 -10.91 -8.74 -8.79
CA SER A 253 -12.28 -8.63 -8.34
C SER A 253 -12.38 -7.68 -7.15
N PRO A 254 -13.34 -6.73 -7.12
CA PRO A 254 -13.72 -5.99 -5.92
C PRO A 254 -14.16 -6.89 -4.74
N ASN A 255 -14.17 -8.22 -4.94
CA ASN A 255 -14.34 -9.21 -3.90
C ASN A 255 -13.16 -9.30 -2.92
N GLU A 256 -11.93 -8.89 -3.23
CA GLU A 256 -10.84 -9.07 -2.25
C GLU A 256 -10.91 -8.09 -1.07
N ALA A 257 -11.13 -6.80 -1.32
CA ALA A 257 -11.36 -5.81 -0.25
C ALA A 257 -12.66 -6.10 0.52
N ARG A 258 -13.73 -6.47 -0.18
CA ARG A 258 -14.99 -6.93 0.45
C ARG A 258 -14.80 -8.23 1.23
N SER A 259 -13.94 -9.14 0.78
CA SER A 259 -13.60 -10.38 1.49
C SER A 259 -12.74 -10.12 2.72
N ALA A 260 -11.84 -9.14 2.68
CA ALA A 260 -11.07 -8.72 3.85
C ALA A 260 -12.01 -8.13 4.93
N LEU A 261 -12.98 -7.31 4.50
CA LEU A 261 -14.00 -6.72 5.38
C LEU A 261 -14.98 -7.79 5.90
N ALA A 262 -15.37 -8.78 5.08
CA ALA A 262 -16.18 -9.93 5.50
C ALA A 262 -15.42 -10.86 6.46
N ARG A 263 -14.12 -11.12 6.21
CA ARG A 263 -13.24 -11.87 7.11
C ARG A 263 -13.08 -11.15 8.44
N TYR A 264 -12.96 -9.81 8.42
CA TYR A 264 -12.94 -8.99 9.62
C TYR A 264 -14.26 -9.07 10.42
N ARG A 265 -15.42 -8.98 9.75
CA ARG A 265 -16.75 -9.18 10.39
C ARG A 265 -16.83 -10.54 11.09
N HIS A 266 -16.35 -11.59 10.44
CA HIS A 266 -16.33 -12.95 10.99
C HIS A 266 -15.40 -13.06 12.22
N LEU A 267 -14.17 -12.52 12.14
CA LEU A 267 -13.22 -12.53 13.25
C LEU A 267 -13.70 -11.69 14.45
N ARG A 268 -14.36 -10.55 14.21
CA ARG A 268 -14.97 -9.72 15.26
C ARG A 268 -16.12 -10.44 15.97
N GLN A 269 -16.94 -11.19 15.24
CA GLN A 269 -17.99 -12.02 15.82
C GLN A 269 -17.40 -13.16 16.68
N LEU A 270 -16.37 -13.84 16.19
CA LEU A 270 -15.67 -14.88 16.97
C LEU A 270 -15.02 -14.33 18.25
N SER A 271 -14.43 -13.13 18.18
CA SER A 271 -13.88 -12.41 19.35
C SER A 271 -14.96 -12.09 20.40
N LYS A 272 -16.13 -11.60 19.96
CA LYS A 272 -17.29 -11.36 20.84
C LYS A 272 -17.84 -12.65 21.46
N MET A 273 -17.91 -13.74 20.70
CA MET A 273 -18.33 -15.04 21.23
C MET A 273 -17.34 -15.58 22.26
N LYS A 274 -16.03 -15.47 22.00
CA LYS A 274 -14.99 -15.93 22.92
C LYS A 274 -14.97 -15.16 24.24
N SER A 275 -15.20 -13.84 24.20
CA SER A 275 -15.33 -13.00 25.39
C SER A 275 -16.66 -13.21 26.15
N GLY A 276 -17.73 -13.61 25.45
CA GLY A 276 -19.00 -14.05 26.07
C GLY A 276 -18.91 -15.41 26.78
N LEU A 277 -18.22 -16.37 26.18
CA LEU A 277 -17.99 -17.71 26.75
C LEU A 277 -17.11 -17.68 28.02
N GLY A 278 -16.18 -16.72 28.12
CA GLY A 278 -15.39 -16.52 29.34
C GLY A 278 -16.22 -16.08 30.55
N LYS A 279 -17.35 -15.39 30.34
CA LYS A 279 -18.23 -14.90 31.42
C LYS A 279 -19.21 -15.95 31.97
N LEU A 280 -19.41 -17.07 31.28
CA LEU A 280 -20.26 -18.18 31.74
C LEU A 280 -19.49 -19.24 32.55
N SER A 281 -18.20 -19.02 32.80
CA SER A 281 -17.32 -19.95 33.52
C SER A 281 -16.89 -19.46 34.91
N SER A 282 -17.63 -18.57 35.57
CA SER A 282 -17.42 -18.35 37.01
C SER A 282 -18.02 -19.52 37.80
N PRO A 283 -17.24 -20.32 38.53
CA PRO A 283 -17.79 -21.39 39.35
C PRO A 283 -18.65 -20.79 40.47
N PHE A 284 -19.84 -21.35 40.63
CA PHE A 284 -20.64 -21.24 41.85
C PHE A 284 -19.76 -21.63 43.05
N THR A 285 -19.34 -20.63 43.83
CA THR A 285 -18.82 -20.87 45.17
C THR A 285 -20.02 -21.06 46.09
N THR A 286 -20.39 -22.31 46.35
CA THR A 286 -21.39 -22.67 47.36
C THR A 286 -20.72 -22.60 48.74
N GLN A 287 -21.35 -21.86 49.64
CA GLN A 287 -21.05 -21.82 51.08
C GLN A 287 -21.46 -23.11 51.77
#